data_AF-A0A9X9A5A9-F1
#
_entry.id   AF-A0A9X9A5A9-F1
#
_cell.length_a   1.000
_cell.length_b   1.000
_cell.length_c   1.000
_cell.angle_alpha   90.00
_cell.angle_beta   90.00
_cell.angle_gamma   90.00
#
_symmetry.space_group_name_H-M   'P 1'
#
loop_
_entity.id
_entity.type
_entity.pdbx_description
1 polymer ?
#
loop_
_entity_poly.entity_id
_entity_poly.type
_entity_poly.pdbx_seq_one_letter_code
_entity_poly.pdbx_strand_id
1 'polypeptide(L)'
;TILLTYLMERTKQAGKRFLAEFRQTDRNRMMFVTYRLAGFKETSNENGILILEHNLENINPYPHYINIQFPETPTDVDRGEVEICSKQL
;
A
#
# COMPACT_ATOMS: atom_id res chain seq x y z
N THR A 1 -6.32 10.60 0.37
CA THR A 1 -5.92 9.24 -0.07
C THR A 1 -4.91 9.22 -1.22
N ILE A 2 -4.33 10.36 -1.64
CA ILE A 2 -3.49 10.44 -2.86
C ILE A 2 -2.34 9.42 -2.89
N LEU A 3 -1.58 9.29 -1.80
CA LEU A 3 -0.47 8.33 -1.74
C LEU A 3 -0.94 6.87 -1.86
N LEU A 4 -2.03 6.51 -1.20
CA LEU A 4 -2.58 5.15 -1.28
C LEU A 4 -3.08 4.84 -2.68
N THR A 5 -3.80 5.78 -3.31
CA THR A 5 -4.21 5.67 -4.72
C THR A 5 -3.00 5.44 -5.62
N TYR A 6 -1.93 6.22 -5.44
CA TYR A 6 -0.70 6.05 -6.20
C TYR A 6 -0.08 4.66 -6.04
N LEU A 7 0.05 4.18 -4.81
CA LEU A 7 0.59 2.83 -4.56
C LEU A 7 -0.29 1.75 -5.18
N MET A 8 -1.62 1.86 -5.07
CA MET A 8 -2.57 0.94 -5.69
C MET A 8 -2.42 0.89 -7.21
N GLU A 9 -2.30 2.04 -7.87
CA GLU A 9 -2.09 2.12 -9.32
C GLU A 9 -0.78 1.44 -9.73
N ARG A 10 0.32 1.71 -9.01
CA ARG A 10 1.62 1.09 -9.29
C ARG A 10 1.61 -0.41 -9.05
N THR A 11 1.01 -0.88 -7.96
CA THR A 11 0.89 -2.31 -7.68
C THR A 11 0.02 -3.03 -8.70
N LYS A 12 -1.08 -2.40 -9.16
CA LYS A 12 -1.94 -2.93 -10.22
C LYS A 12 -1.20 -3.02 -11.55
N GLN A 13 -0.43 -2.00 -11.93
CA GLN A 13 0.42 -2.02 -13.12
C GLN A 13 1.47 -3.14 -13.08
N ALA A 14 2.04 -3.40 -11.91
CA ALA A 14 3.00 -4.48 -11.71
C ALA A 14 2.36 -5.89 -11.61
N GLY A 15 1.02 -5.99 -11.59
CA GLY A 15 0.30 -7.26 -11.46
C GLY A 15 0.56 -8.00 -10.14
N LYS A 16 0.85 -7.25 -9.05
CA LYS A 16 1.15 -7.81 -7.73
C LYS A 16 -0.03 -7.67 -6.77
N ARG A 17 0.03 -8.39 -5.65
CA ARG A 17 -0.91 -8.23 -4.52
C ARG A 17 -0.55 -6.98 -3.73
N PHE A 18 -1.56 -6.26 -3.22
CA PHE A 18 -1.35 -5.08 -2.39
C PHE A 18 -1.73 -5.38 -0.94
N LEU A 19 -0.69 -5.57 -0.12
CA LEU A 19 -0.79 -5.94 1.28
C LEU A 19 -0.22 -4.83 2.16
N ALA A 20 -0.76 -4.69 3.38
CA ALA A 20 -0.24 -3.83 4.42
C ALA A 20 -0.16 -4.61 5.73
N GLU A 21 1.02 -4.67 6.31
CA GLU A 21 1.22 -5.13 7.68
C GLU A 21 0.95 -3.97 8.64
N PHE A 22 0.12 -4.22 9.66
CA PHE A 22 -0.33 -3.18 10.56
C PHE A 22 -0.33 -3.66 12.01
N ARG A 23 0.58 -3.11 12.82
CA ARG A 23 0.57 -3.25 14.27
C ARG A 23 -0.20 -2.09 14.90
N GLN A 24 -1.35 -2.38 15.48
CA GLN A 24 -2.19 -1.35 16.09
C GLN A 24 -1.57 -0.81 17.38
N THR A 25 -1.62 0.51 17.54
CA THR A 25 -1.24 1.26 18.73
C THR A 25 -2.22 2.43 18.92
N ASP A 26 -2.24 3.04 20.10
CA ASP A 26 -3.13 4.18 20.35
C ASP A 26 -2.85 5.38 19.42
N ARG A 27 -1.57 5.58 19.07
CA ARG A 27 -1.13 6.70 18.21
C ARG A 27 -1.49 6.52 16.74
N ASN A 28 -1.63 5.28 16.26
CA ASN A 28 -1.87 4.98 14.84
C ASN A 28 -3.29 4.46 14.56
N ARG A 29 -4.22 4.56 15.52
CA ARG A 29 -5.62 4.12 15.33
C ARG A 29 -6.28 4.73 14.09
N MET A 30 -5.96 5.99 13.76
CA MET A 30 -6.46 6.64 12.54
C MET A 30 -5.97 5.99 11.24
N MET A 31 -4.78 5.36 11.24
CA MET A 31 -4.29 4.61 10.08
C MET A 31 -5.13 3.35 9.82
N PHE A 32 -5.55 2.64 10.87
CA PHE A 32 -6.47 1.51 10.69
C PHE A 32 -7.76 1.94 10.01
N VAL A 33 -8.38 3.03 10.48
CA VAL A 33 -9.58 3.59 9.86
C VAL A 33 -9.32 3.98 8.40
N THR A 34 -8.16 4.56 8.10
CA THR A 34 -7.76 4.92 6.74
C THR A 34 -7.72 3.71 5.82
N TYR A 35 -7.12 2.59 6.25
CA TYR A 35 -7.11 1.35 5.48
C TYR A 35 -8.51 0.81 5.22
N ARG A 36 -9.38 0.78 6.23
CA ARG A 36 -10.77 0.32 6.08
C ARG A 36 -11.56 1.19 5.11
N LEU A 37 -11.42 2.51 5.19
CA LEU A 37 -12.05 3.45 4.26
C LEU A 37 -11.49 3.34 2.85
N ALA A 38 -10.22 2.98 2.73
CA ALA A 38 -9.57 2.71 1.44
C ALA A 38 -9.92 1.33 0.88
N GLY A 39 -10.80 0.54 1.51
CA GLY A 39 -11.29 -0.73 0.98
C GLY A 39 -10.44 -1.96 1.34
N PHE A 40 -9.46 -1.81 2.24
CA PHE A 40 -8.68 -2.95 2.71
C PHE A 40 -9.52 -3.88 3.59
N LYS A 41 -9.27 -5.18 3.44
CA LYS A 41 -9.87 -6.26 4.23
C LYS A 41 -8.78 -6.97 5.01
N GLU A 42 -9.11 -7.40 6.21
CA GLU A 42 -8.20 -8.21 7.02
C GLU A 42 -8.14 -9.64 6.46
N THR A 43 -6.93 -10.16 6.30
CA THR A 43 -6.69 -11.52 5.81
C THR A 43 -6.14 -12.43 6.89
N SER A 44 -5.32 -11.90 7.81
CA SER A 44 -4.82 -12.64 8.97
C SER A 44 -4.43 -11.68 10.11
N ASN A 45 -4.33 -12.24 11.31
CA ASN A 45 -3.80 -11.57 12.49
C ASN A 45 -2.83 -12.53 13.18
N GLU A 46 -1.56 -12.18 13.18
CA GLU A 46 -0.49 -13.02 13.72
C GLU A 46 0.32 -12.18 14.70
N ASN A 47 0.37 -12.61 15.96
CA ASN A 47 1.18 -11.97 17.01
C ASN A 47 0.91 -10.45 17.17
N GLY A 48 -0.33 -10.00 16.93
CA GLY A 48 -0.71 -8.59 17.01
C GLY A 48 -0.34 -7.75 15.78
N ILE A 49 0.09 -8.39 14.69
CA ILE A 49 0.27 -7.81 13.37
C ILE A 49 -0.92 -8.22 12.50
N LEU A 50 -1.69 -7.23 12.06
CA LEU A 50 -2.78 -7.40 11.11
C LEU A 50 -2.24 -7.37 9.69
N ILE A 51 -2.58 -8.37 8.88
CA ILE A 51 -2.36 -8.35 7.44
C ILE A 51 -3.64 -7.87 6.78
N LEU A 52 -3.53 -6.76 6.05
CA LEU A 52 -4.63 -6.11 5.34
C LEU A 52 -4.39 -6.19 3.83
N GLU A 53 -5.37 -6.62 3.06
CA GLU A 53 -5.30 -6.75 1.60
C GLU A 53 -6.32 -5.85 0.90
N HIS A 54 -5.89 -5.25 -0.22
CA HIS A 54 -6.76 -4.52 -1.14
C HIS A 54 -6.83 -5.25 -2.49
N ASN A 55 -8.03 -5.45 -3.03
CA ASN A 55 -8.23 -6.26 -4.24
C ASN A 55 -7.92 -5.53 -5.57
N LEU A 56 -7.65 -4.22 -5.53
CA LEU A 56 -7.29 -3.37 -6.68
C LEU A 56 -8.33 -3.30 -7.81
N GLU A 57 -9.56 -3.78 -7.56
CA GLU A 57 -10.65 -3.74 -8.55
C GLU A 57 -11.12 -2.31 -8.77
N ASN A 58 -11.40 -1.59 -7.67
CA ASN A 58 -11.94 -0.23 -7.67
C ASN A 58 -10.93 0.73 -7.04
N ILE A 59 -10.20 1.46 -7.88
CA ILE A 59 -9.26 2.50 -7.44
C ILE A 59 -9.90 3.85 -7.72
N ASN A 60 -10.04 4.68 -6.70
CA ASN A 60 -10.58 6.03 -6.85
C ASN A 60 -9.64 6.88 -7.73
N PRO A 61 -10.13 7.56 -8.77
CA PRO A 61 -9.31 8.48 -9.54
C PRO A 61 -8.83 9.63 -8.67
N TYR A 62 -7.75 10.29 -9.09
CA TYR A 62 -7.31 11.50 -8.44
C TYR A 62 -8.37 12.60 -8.58
N PRO A 63 -8.62 13.39 -7.52
CA PRO A 63 -9.50 14.55 -7.61
C PRO A 63 -9.04 15.53 -8.69
N HIS A 64 -9.97 16.11 -9.45
CA HIS A 64 -9.68 16.99 -10.60
C HIS A 64 -8.87 18.24 -10.27
N TYR A 65 -8.84 18.67 -9.00
CA TYR A 65 -8.09 19.84 -8.55
C TYR A 65 -6.62 19.52 -8.21
N ILE A 66 -6.17 18.28 -8.40
CA ILE A 66 -4.81 17.85 -8.08
C ILE A 66 -4.06 17.53 -9.37
N ASN A 67 -2.88 18.12 -9.51
CA ASN A 67 -1.91 17.73 -10.54
C ASN A 67 -0.76 16.97 -9.87
N ILE A 68 -0.47 15.76 -10.34
CA ILE A 68 0.59 14.91 -9.77
C ILE A 68 1.74 14.86 -10.76
N GLN A 69 2.93 15.20 -10.28
CA GLN A 69 4.17 15.08 -11.04
C GLN A 69 4.97 13.92 -10.46
N PHE A 70 5.43 13.03 -11.34
CA PHE A 70 6.35 11.97 -10.97
C PHE A 70 7.74 12.38 -11.41
N PRO A 71 8.77 12.33 -10.53
CA PRO A 71 10.13 12.40 -11.01
C PRO A 71 10.37 11.20 -11.93
N GLU A 72 11.20 11.37 -12.97
CA GLU A 72 11.64 10.23 -13.78
C GLU A 72 12.30 9.21 -12.85
N THR A 73 11.64 8.08 -12.64
CA THR A 73 12.24 6.96 -11.94
C THR A 73 13.31 6.38 -12.86
N PRO A 74 14.56 6.19 -12.39
CA PRO A 74 15.54 5.39 -13.11
C PRO A 74 14.87 4.06 -13.45
N THR A 75 14.92 3.68 -14.72
CA THR A 75 14.40 2.41 -15.23
C THR A 75 14.97 1.26 -14.41
N ASP A 76 14.14 0.27 -14.09
CA ASP A 76 14.44 -0.91 -13.24
C ASP A 76 15.59 -1.82 -13.74
N VAL A 77 16.40 -1.38 -14.71
CA VAL A 77 17.65 -2.02 -15.09
C VAL A 77 18.74 -1.83 -14.02
N ASP A 78 18.63 -0.79 -13.18
CA ASP A 78 19.70 -0.40 -12.24
C ASP A 78 19.38 -0.65 -10.76
N ARG A 79 18.18 -1.15 -10.44
CA ARG A 79 17.83 -1.55 -9.08
C ARG A 79 18.23 -3.01 -8.88
N GLY A 80 19.47 -3.20 -8.43
CA GLY A 80 19.84 -4.43 -7.73
C GLY A 80 18.76 -4.77 -6.68
N GLU A 81 18.45 -6.06 -6.59
CA GLU A 81 17.42 -6.64 -5.73
C GLU A 81 17.27 -5.86 -4.42
N VAL A 82 16.17 -5.11 -4.29
CA VAL A 82 15.77 -4.62 -2.97
C VAL A 82 15.28 -5.85 -2.23
N GLU A 83 16.21 -6.48 -1.51
CA GLU A 83 15.95 -7.54 -0.56
C GLU A 83 14.96 -6.99 0.48
N ILE A 84 13.67 -7.26 0.27
CA ILE A 84 12.64 -7.00 1.27
C ILE A 84 13.00 -7.93 2.42
N CYS A 85 13.66 -7.37 3.43
CA CYS A 85 14.15 -8.06 4.62
C CYS A 85 13.07 -9.00 5.17
N SER A 86 13.19 -10.28 4.85
CA SER A 86 12.60 -11.38 5.58
C SER A 86 13.28 -11.45 6.94
N LYS A 87 12.95 -10.52 7.84
CA LYS A 87 13.32 -10.66 9.24
C LYS A 87 12.29 -11.53 9.93
N GLN A 88 12.56 -12.83 9.82
CA GLN A 88 12.42 -13.78 10.91
C GLN A 88 12.65 -13.08 12.27
N LEU A 89 11.65 -13.10 13.15
CA LEU A 89 11.73 -13.25 14.61
C LEU A 89 10.33 -13.19 15.23
#